data_AF-A0A1X4IX38-F1
#
_entry.id   AF-A0A1X4IX38-F1
#
_cell.length_a   1.000
_cell.length_b   1.000
_cell.length_c   1.000
_cell.angle_alpha   90.00
_cell.angle_beta   90.00
_cell.angle_gamma   90.00
#
_symmetry.space_group_name_H-M   'P 1'
#
loop_
_entity.id
_entity.type
_entity.pdbx_description
1 polymer ?
#
loop_
_entity_poly.entity_id
_entity_poly.type
_entity_poly.pdbx_seq_one_letter_code
_entity_poly.pdbx_strand_id
1 'polypeptide(L)'
;MRGEETASSDLDLVVVFDRVETAKRQSFTFMDWPVEAFMHDVQTLEYFMKNVDRPTGVPSMSNMVNDGVEIPENSDVGLFVKAMAKQVLEAGPAPWEQAEREASRYAISNLVEDIRAPRNPDELRAVLAELYTVLATHYCRSQTQWAAKGKAIPRRLLKLDPTFHRQFTTAFETAFSTNETAAVIRLSQDVLRPDGGGLFDGYRREAPEGWRMPAS
;
A
#
# COMPACT_ATOMS: atom_id res chain seq x y z
N MET A 1 0.07 -20.66 -8.05
CA MET A 1 1.32 -20.01 -7.61
C MET A 1 1.61 -18.87 -8.57
N ARG A 2 2.11 -17.72 -8.08
CA ARG A 2 2.33 -16.51 -8.87
C ARG A 2 3.61 -16.52 -9.73
N GLY A 3 4.46 -17.54 -9.61
CA GLY A 3 5.70 -17.66 -10.39
C GLY A 3 6.79 -16.64 -10.04
N GLU A 4 6.66 -15.94 -8.91
CA GLU A 4 7.61 -14.93 -8.41
C GLU A 4 8.34 -15.40 -7.13
N GLU A 5 8.40 -16.71 -6.90
CA GLU A 5 8.99 -17.29 -5.68
C GLU A 5 10.51 -17.13 -5.71
N THR A 6 11.04 -16.46 -4.69
CA THR A 6 12.48 -16.50 -4.37
C THR A 6 12.73 -17.63 -3.38
N ALA A 7 13.96 -18.14 -3.31
CA ALA A 7 14.38 -19.17 -2.34
C ALA A 7 14.18 -18.79 -0.85
N SER A 8 13.74 -17.56 -0.58
CA SER A 8 13.49 -16.97 0.74
C SER A 8 12.08 -16.40 0.88
N SER A 9 11.14 -16.78 0.00
CA SER A 9 9.75 -16.29 0.07
C SER A 9 8.96 -17.07 1.10
N ASP A 10 8.29 -16.36 2.00
CA ASP A 10 7.37 -16.97 2.97
C ASP A 10 6.17 -17.60 2.24
N LEU A 11 5.65 -18.70 2.78
CA LEU A 11 4.41 -19.31 2.32
C LEU A 11 3.21 -18.62 2.97
N ASP A 12 2.44 -17.86 2.18
CA ASP A 12 1.18 -17.26 2.62
C ASP A 12 0.03 -18.28 2.49
N LEU A 13 -0.66 -18.57 3.60
CA LEU A 13 -1.79 -19.49 3.65
C LEU A 13 -3.04 -18.76 4.13
N VAL A 14 -4.13 -18.80 3.36
CA VAL A 14 -5.46 -18.37 3.84
C VAL A 14 -6.28 -19.61 4.17
N VAL A 15 -6.64 -19.77 5.45
CA VAL A 15 -7.46 -20.88 5.93
C VAL A 15 -8.85 -20.36 6.27
N VAL A 16 -9.87 -20.92 5.62
CA VAL A 16 -11.27 -20.56 5.84
C VAL A 16 -11.95 -21.66 6.65
N PHE A 17 -12.32 -21.35 7.88
CA PHE A 17 -13.08 -22.20 8.79
C PHE A 17 -14.58 -21.90 8.65
N ASP A 18 -15.42 -22.85 9.08
CA ASP A 18 -16.88 -22.63 9.16
C ASP A 18 -17.22 -21.44 10.07
N ARG A 19 -16.47 -21.29 11.17
CA ARG A 19 -16.59 -20.18 12.11
C ARG A 19 -15.31 -20.01 12.90
N VAL A 20 -14.96 -18.75 13.18
CA VAL A 20 -13.94 -18.41 14.18
C VAL A 20 -14.52 -17.48 15.25
N GLU A 21 -13.98 -17.52 16.47
CA GLU A 21 -14.30 -16.50 17.48
C GLU A 21 -13.68 -15.15 17.11
N THR A 22 -12.43 -15.20 16.62
CA THR A 22 -11.66 -14.05 16.16
C THR A 22 -10.74 -14.49 15.02
N ALA A 23 -10.63 -13.67 13.98
CA ALA A 23 -9.63 -13.88 12.93
C ALA A 23 -8.21 -13.78 13.48
N LYS A 24 -7.30 -14.62 13.00
CA LYS A 24 -5.93 -14.70 13.49
C LYS A 24 -4.93 -14.70 12.35
N ARG A 25 -3.79 -14.05 12.57
CA ARG A 25 -2.58 -14.22 11.78
C ARG A 25 -1.55 -14.91 12.63
N GLN A 26 -0.94 -15.97 12.12
CA GLN A 26 0.09 -16.73 12.82
C GLN A 26 1.27 -17.00 11.89
N SER A 27 2.46 -16.67 12.35
CA SER A 27 3.71 -17.02 11.68
C SER A 27 4.37 -18.20 12.39
N PHE A 28 4.83 -19.20 11.64
CA PHE A 28 5.51 -20.37 12.18
C PHE A 28 6.45 -20.98 11.13
N THR A 29 7.38 -21.84 11.56
CA THR A 29 8.22 -22.61 10.65
C THR A 29 7.68 -24.02 10.52
N PHE A 30 7.57 -24.53 9.29
CA PHE A 30 7.21 -25.92 9.01
C PHE A 30 8.18 -26.52 8.00
N MET A 31 8.87 -27.60 8.38
CA MET A 31 9.92 -28.23 7.54
C MET A 31 10.96 -27.21 7.02
N ASP A 32 11.40 -26.28 7.87
CA ASP A 32 12.32 -25.17 7.55
C ASP A 32 11.76 -24.07 6.63
N TRP A 33 10.48 -24.15 6.26
CA TRP A 33 9.81 -23.08 5.52
C TRP A 33 9.13 -22.10 6.48
N PRO A 34 9.36 -20.78 6.36
CA PRO A 34 8.56 -19.78 7.03
C PRO A 34 7.14 -19.76 6.41
N VAL A 35 6.13 -19.89 7.28
CA VAL A 35 4.72 -19.88 6.90
C VAL A 35 4.02 -18.75 7.64
N GLU A 36 3.17 -18.04 6.90
CA GLU A 36 2.26 -17.05 7.43
C GLU A 36 0.81 -17.47 7.14
N ALA A 37 0.09 -17.88 8.19
CA ALA A 37 -1.29 -18.33 8.09
C ALA A 37 -2.28 -17.24 8.54
N PHE A 38 -3.24 -16.95 7.67
CA PHE A 38 -4.38 -16.07 7.88
C PHE A 38 -5.63 -16.93 8.07
N MET A 39 -6.09 -17.02 9.32
CA MET A 39 -7.19 -17.88 9.74
C MET A 39 -8.46 -17.06 9.90
N HIS A 40 -9.44 -17.35 9.05
CA HIS A 40 -10.68 -16.60 8.94
C HIS A 40 -11.88 -17.54 8.87
N ASP A 41 -13.06 -17.02 9.17
CA ASP A 41 -14.30 -17.48 8.55
C ASP A 41 -14.69 -16.52 7.42
N VAL A 42 -15.75 -16.82 6.69
CA VAL A 42 -16.19 -15.97 5.57
C VAL A 42 -16.48 -14.52 5.99
N GLN A 43 -17.07 -14.32 7.16
CA GLN A 43 -17.48 -12.99 7.63
C GLN A 43 -16.27 -12.11 7.96
N THR A 44 -15.30 -12.68 8.68
CA THR A 44 -14.06 -11.96 9.00
C THR A 44 -13.20 -11.75 7.76
N LEU A 45 -13.18 -12.71 6.82
CA LEU A 45 -12.48 -12.55 5.55
C LEU A 45 -13.07 -11.39 4.73
N GLU A 46 -14.40 -11.33 4.62
CA GLU A 46 -15.11 -10.22 3.96
C GLU A 46 -14.79 -8.87 4.61
N TYR A 47 -14.76 -8.81 5.94
CA TYR A 47 -14.37 -7.59 6.67
C TYR A 47 -12.97 -7.13 6.29
N PHE A 48 -11.98 -8.03 6.23
CA PHE A 48 -10.63 -7.64 5.82
C PHE A 48 -10.60 -7.14 4.37
N MET A 49 -11.34 -7.75 3.46
CA MET A 49 -11.41 -7.28 2.07
C MET A 49 -12.13 -5.93 1.94
N LYS A 50 -13.26 -5.72 2.63
CA LYS A 50 -14.11 -4.54 2.44
C LYS A 50 -13.79 -3.38 3.38
N ASN A 51 -13.35 -3.65 4.60
CA ASN A 51 -13.16 -2.66 5.66
C ASN A 51 -11.69 -2.44 6.02
N VAL A 52 -10.75 -3.28 5.53
CA VAL A 52 -9.31 -3.07 5.71
C VAL A 52 -8.62 -2.79 4.36
N ASP A 53 -8.71 -3.72 3.41
CA ASP A 53 -8.08 -3.58 2.09
C ASP A 53 -8.63 -2.35 1.34
N ARG A 54 -9.95 -2.23 1.16
CA ARG A 54 -10.54 -1.10 0.40
C ARG A 54 -10.19 0.28 0.98
N PRO A 55 -10.34 0.56 2.30
CA PRO A 55 -10.00 1.87 2.85
C PRO A 55 -8.50 2.17 2.80
N THR A 56 -7.64 1.18 3.10
CA THR A 56 -6.18 1.34 2.96
C THR A 56 -5.73 1.41 1.51
N GLY A 57 -6.57 0.93 0.60
CA GLY A 57 -6.36 0.85 -0.83
C GLY A 57 -5.20 -0.05 -1.21
N VAL A 58 -4.84 -1.00 -0.35
CA VAL A 58 -3.85 -2.04 -0.62
C VAL A 58 -4.60 -3.38 -0.52
N PRO A 59 -4.83 -4.09 -1.64
CA PRO A 59 -5.72 -5.24 -1.66
C PRO A 59 -5.00 -6.52 -1.24
N SER A 60 -4.40 -6.55 -0.04
CA SER A 60 -3.56 -7.67 0.40
C SER A 60 -4.37 -8.97 0.51
N MET A 61 -5.46 -8.97 1.28
CA MET A 61 -6.28 -10.17 1.49
C MET A 61 -6.99 -10.59 0.21
N SER A 62 -7.53 -9.61 -0.52
CA SER A 62 -8.25 -9.84 -1.78
C SER A 62 -7.34 -10.47 -2.84
N ASN A 63 -6.09 -9.98 -2.96
CA ASN A 63 -5.09 -10.55 -3.87
C ASN A 63 -4.65 -11.97 -3.43
N MET A 64 -4.43 -12.21 -2.14
CA MET A 64 -4.03 -13.54 -1.64
C MET A 64 -5.08 -14.60 -1.98
N VAL A 65 -6.36 -14.29 -1.77
CA VAL A 65 -7.46 -15.21 -2.10
C VAL A 65 -7.65 -15.36 -3.62
N ASN A 66 -7.66 -14.27 -4.37
CA ASN A 66 -7.90 -14.30 -5.82
C ASN A 66 -6.81 -15.07 -6.59
N ASP A 67 -5.53 -14.80 -6.26
CA ASP A 67 -4.39 -15.39 -6.98
C ASP A 67 -3.89 -16.70 -6.34
N GLY A 68 -4.46 -17.07 -5.18
CA GLY A 68 -4.12 -18.26 -4.42
C GLY A 68 -4.54 -19.55 -5.13
N VAL A 69 -3.78 -20.61 -4.91
CA VAL A 69 -4.18 -21.97 -5.30
C VAL A 69 -5.13 -22.50 -4.23
N GLU A 70 -6.29 -22.98 -4.65
CA GLU A 70 -7.30 -23.51 -3.72
C GLU A 70 -6.99 -24.97 -3.38
N ILE A 71 -7.11 -25.34 -2.09
CA ILE A 71 -6.89 -26.71 -1.62
C ILE A 71 -7.93 -27.04 -0.52
N PRO A 72 -8.76 -28.09 -0.68
CA PRO A 72 -8.96 -28.87 -1.91
C PRO A 72 -9.54 -27.99 -3.03
N GLU A 73 -9.29 -28.35 -4.28
CA GLU A 73 -9.80 -27.58 -5.43
C GLU A 73 -11.33 -27.65 -5.55
N ASN A 74 -11.95 -26.56 -5.99
CA ASN A 74 -13.38 -26.47 -6.32
C ASN A 74 -14.34 -26.78 -5.15
N SER A 75 -13.99 -26.37 -3.95
CA SER A 75 -14.90 -26.36 -2.81
C SER A 75 -15.93 -25.23 -2.95
N ASP A 76 -17.16 -25.44 -2.47
CA ASP A 76 -18.21 -24.40 -2.52
C ASP A 76 -17.78 -23.11 -1.80
N VAL A 77 -17.10 -23.25 -0.66
CA VAL A 77 -16.56 -22.12 0.12
C VAL A 77 -15.43 -21.43 -0.65
N GLY A 78 -14.51 -22.19 -1.24
CA GLY A 78 -13.39 -21.64 -2.02
C GLY A 78 -13.87 -20.86 -3.25
N LEU A 79 -14.83 -21.41 -4.00
CA LEU A 79 -15.47 -20.72 -5.12
C LEU A 79 -16.17 -19.43 -4.66
N PHE A 80 -16.89 -19.47 -3.54
CA PHE A 80 -17.55 -18.31 -2.96
C PHE A 80 -16.56 -17.20 -2.58
N VAL A 81 -15.50 -17.52 -1.82
CA VAL A 81 -14.55 -16.51 -1.36
C VAL A 81 -13.68 -15.95 -2.50
N LYS A 82 -13.37 -16.75 -3.52
CA LYS A 82 -12.69 -16.27 -4.73
C LYS A 82 -13.57 -15.32 -5.53
N ALA A 83 -14.85 -15.64 -5.71
CA ALA A 83 -15.79 -14.74 -6.36
C ALA A 83 -15.92 -13.41 -5.59
N MET A 84 -16.01 -13.47 -4.26
CA MET A 84 -16.03 -12.28 -3.40
C MET A 84 -14.76 -11.44 -3.54
N ALA A 85 -13.58 -12.06 -3.49
CA ALA A 85 -12.29 -11.38 -3.65
C ALA A 85 -12.19 -10.68 -5.01
N LYS A 86 -12.61 -11.36 -6.09
CA LYS A 86 -12.66 -10.80 -7.44
C LYS A 86 -13.58 -9.57 -7.52
N GLN A 87 -14.78 -9.66 -6.94
CA GLN A 87 -15.71 -8.52 -6.89
C GLN A 87 -15.11 -7.31 -6.15
N VAL A 88 -14.40 -7.54 -5.04
CA VAL A 88 -13.72 -6.46 -4.31
C VAL A 88 -12.62 -5.84 -5.17
N LEU A 89 -11.78 -6.67 -5.82
CA LEU A 89 -10.71 -6.18 -6.68
C LEU A 89 -11.24 -5.34 -7.85
N GLU A 90 -12.33 -5.79 -8.49
CA GLU A 90 -13.00 -5.07 -9.58
C GLU A 90 -13.64 -3.76 -9.10
N ALA A 91 -14.18 -3.72 -7.88
CA ALA A 91 -14.78 -2.52 -7.29
C ALA A 91 -13.75 -1.45 -6.92
N GLY A 92 -12.47 -1.80 -6.81
CA GLY A 92 -11.42 -0.85 -6.48
C GLY A 92 -11.36 -0.43 -4.99
N PRO A 93 -10.32 0.36 -4.64
CA PRO A 93 -10.21 0.95 -3.31
C PRO A 93 -11.36 1.92 -3.05
N ALA A 94 -11.59 2.24 -1.77
CA ALA A 94 -12.46 3.36 -1.44
C ALA A 94 -11.86 4.66 -2.00
N PRO A 95 -12.67 5.53 -2.65
CA PRO A 95 -12.23 6.88 -2.99
C PRO A 95 -11.76 7.61 -1.74
N TRP A 96 -10.73 8.45 -1.89
CA TRP A 96 -10.33 9.31 -0.79
C TRP A 96 -11.35 10.41 -0.57
N GLU A 97 -11.64 10.66 0.70
CA GLU A 97 -12.27 11.90 1.12
C GLU A 97 -11.29 13.07 0.94
N GLN A 98 -11.83 14.28 0.85
CA GLN A 98 -11.03 15.49 0.64
C GLN A 98 -9.89 15.62 1.67
N ALA A 99 -10.17 15.32 2.94
CA ALA A 99 -9.18 15.41 4.01
C ALA A 99 -8.02 14.42 3.86
N GLU A 100 -8.27 13.20 3.36
CA GLU A 100 -7.23 12.20 3.12
C GLU A 100 -6.35 12.62 1.93
N ARG A 101 -6.98 13.14 0.88
CA ARG A 101 -6.30 13.65 -0.31
C ARG A 101 -5.40 14.84 0.04
N GLU A 102 -5.90 15.80 0.82
CA GLU A 102 -5.12 16.93 1.35
C GLU A 102 -3.98 16.48 2.26
N ALA A 103 -4.22 15.53 3.17
CA ALA A 103 -3.19 14.98 4.03
C ALA A 103 -2.05 14.34 3.23
N SER A 104 -2.38 13.60 2.16
CA SER A 104 -1.39 13.02 1.27
C SER A 104 -0.60 14.08 0.50
N ARG A 105 -1.28 15.11 -0.05
CA ARG A 105 -0.62 16.25 -0.71
C ARG A 105 0.33 16.99 0.22
N TYR A 106 -0.10 17.24 1.46
CA TYR A 106 0.70 17.91 2.48
C TYR A 106 1.95 17.09 2.85
N ALA A 107 1.78 15.80 3.12
CA ALA A 107 2.90 14.91 3.43
C ALA A 107 3.96 14.91 2.31
N ILE A 108 3.54 14.78 1.05
CA ILE A 108 4.46 14.83 -0.09
C ILE A 108 5.13 16.20 -0.21
N SER A 109 4.38 17.28 0.01
CA SER A 109 4.92 18.64 -0.09
C SER A 109 6.02 18.91 0.94
N ASN A 110 5.82 18.46 2.18
CA ASN A 110 6.84 18.54 3.23
C ASN A 110 8.10 17.75 2.86
N LEU A 111 7.95 16.49 2.45
CA LEU A 111 9.10 15.66 2.06
C LEU A 111 9.84 16.24 0.84
N VAL A 112 9.12 16.85 -0.11
CA VAL A 112 9.71 17.55 -1.25
C VAL A 112 10.54 18.75 -0.80
N GLU A 113 10.10 19.49 0.21
CA GLU A 113 10.87 20.60 0.77
C GLU A 113 12.15 20.09 1.46
N ASP A 114 12.06 19.01 2.23
CA ASP A 114 13.21 18.41 2.92
C ASP A 114 14.32 17.94 1.96
N ILE A 115 13.97 17.45 0.76
CA ILE A 115 14.96 17.02 -0.25
C ILE A 115 15.49 18.16 -1.15
N ARG A 116 14.99 19.40 -1.04
CA ARG A 116 15.53 20.55 -1.79
C ARG A 116 16.87 21.00 -1.25
N ALA A 117 17.05 20.91 0.07
CA ALA A 117 18.26 21.33 0.75
C ALA A 117 18.57 20.35 1.91
N PRO A 118 18.89 19.08 1.60
CA PRO A 118 19.13 18.07 2.63
C PRO A 118 20.35 18.46 3.47
N ARG A 119 20.29 18.24 4.78
CA ARG A 119 21.39 18.57 5.69
C ARG A 119 22.60 17.66 5.50
N ASN A 120 22.36 16.39 5.17
CA ASN A 120 23.37 15.38 4.91
C ASN A 120 22.78 14.21 4.07
N PRO A 121 23.64 13.34 3.49
CA PRO A 121 23.18 12.24 2.66
C PRO A 121 22.31 11.19 3.38
N ASP A 122 22.48 11.01 4.69
CA ASP A 122 21.74 9.99 5.43
C ASP A 122 20.30 10.42 5.69
N GLU A 123 20.10 11.70 6.07
CA GLU A 123 18.79 12.33 6.13
C GLU A 123 18.11 12.32 4.75
N LEU A 124 18.84 12.64 3.68
CA LEU A 124 18.30 12.57 2.32
C LEU A 124 17.76 11.17 1.98
N ARG A 125 18.52 10.11 2.29
CA ARG A 125 18.10 8.72 2.02
C ARG A 125 16.85 8.35 2.80
N ALA A 126 16.75 8.77 4.06
CA ALA A 126 15.56 8.52 4.88
C ALA A 126 14.32 9.20 4.27
N VAL A 127 14.43 10.48 3.90
CA VAL A 127 13.33 11.24 3.29
C VAL A 127 12.95 10.67 1.92
N LEU A 128 13.93 10.28 1.09
CA LEU A 128 13.68 9.64 -0.21
C LEU A 128 12.95 8.30 -0.07
N ALA A 129 13.31 7.47 0.92
CA ALA A 129 12.64 6.20 1.18
C ALA A 129 11.17 6.38 1.59
N GLU A 130 10.89 7.40 2.42
CA GLU A 130 9.52 7.76 2.77
C GLU A 130 8.76 8.31 1.56
N LEU A 131 9.35 9.27 0.83
CA LEU A 131 8.76 9.89 -0.35
C LEU A 131 8.43 8.85 -1.44
N TYR A 132 9.30 7.87 -1.65
CA TYR A 132 9.05 6.75 -2.57
C TYR A 132 7.71 6.06 -2.26
N THR A 133 7.45 5.77 -0.98
CA THR A 133 6.25 5.04 -0.58
C THR A 133 5.00 5.92 -0.67
N VAL A 134 5.07 7.16 -0.16
CA VAL A 134 3.90 8.04 -0.14
C VAL A 134 3.53 8.55 -1.53
N LEU A 135 4.50 8.82 -2.40
CA LEU A 135 4.26 9.30 -3.76
C LEU A 135 3.63 8.23 -4.64
N ALA A 136 4.12 6.99 -4.57
CA ALA A 136 3.51 5.86 -5.29
C ALA A 136 2.08 5.59 -4.81
N THR A 137 1.86 5.69 -3.49
CA THR A 137 0.52 5.55 -2.90
C THR A 137 -0.42 6.63 -3.40
N HIS A 138 0.01 7.89 -3.38
CA HIS A 138 -0.77 9.02 -3.88
C HIS A 138 -1.12 8.86 -5.35
N TYR A 139 -0.13 8.58 -6.21
CA TYR A 139 -0.36 8.35 -7.64
C TYR A 139 -1.45 7.30 -7.89
N CYS A 140 -1.45 6.18 -7.15
CA CYS A 140 -2.48 5.17 -7.29
C CYS A 140 -3.83 5.66 -6.72
N ARG A 141 -3.84 6.09 -5.45
CA ARG A 141 -5.08 6.37 -4.71
C ARG A 141 -5.82 7.59 -5.20
N SER A 142 -5.12 8.64 -5.65
CA SER A 142 -5.74 9.84 -6.21
C SER A 142 -6.56 9.52 -7.47
N GLN A 143 -6.24 8.42 -8.16
CA GLN A 143 -6.93 7.92 -9.35
C GLN A 143 -7.87 6.74 -9.04
N THR A 144 -8.21 6.50 -7.76
CA THR A 144 -9.01 5.34 -7.30
C THR A 144 -8.44 3.99 -7.75
N GLN A 145 -7.11 3.89 -7.88
CA GLN A 145 -6.42 2.66 -8.21
C GLN A 145 -5.84 2.03 -6.95
N TRP A 146 -5.87 0.69 -6.89
CA TRP A 146 -5.18 -0.04 -5.83
C TRP A 146 -3.71 0.38 -5.76
N ALA A 147 -3.18 0.60 -4.57
CA ALA A 147 -1.77 0.84 -4.28
C ALA A 147 -1.08 -0.47 -3.88
N ALA A 148 0.21 -0.37 -3.57
CA ALA A 148 1.01 -1.47 -3.04
C ALA A 148 1.98 -0.94 -1.97
N LYS A 149 2.57 -1.84 -1.18
CA LYS A 149 3.55 -1.51 -0.15
C LYS A 149 4.91 -2.14 -0.46
N GLY A 150 5.97 -1.46 -0.01
CA GLY A 150 7.35 -1.97 -0.05
C GLY A 150 7.74 -2.53 -1.43
N LYS A 151 8.27 -3.76 -1.43
CA LYS A 151 8.78 -4.45 -2.64
C LYS A 151 7.73 -4.71 -3.74
N ALA A 152 6.44 -4.51 -3.47
CA ALA A 152 5.38 -4.68 -4.46
C ALA A 152 5.08 -3.39 -5.25
N ILE A 153 5.58 -2.23 -4.81
CA ILE A 153 5.34 -0.94 -5.48
C ILE A 153 5.78 -0.94 -6.95
N PRO A 154 7.02 -1.35 -7.33
CA PRO A 154 7.44 -1.32 -8.73
C PRO A 154 6.52 -2.15 -9.64
N ARG A 155 6.21 -3.39 -9.23
CA ARG A 155 5.31 -4.29 -9.96
C ARG A 155 3.92 -3.69 -10.13
N ARG A 156 3.40 -3.05 -9.09
CA ARG A 156 2.08 -2.40 -9.14
C ARG A 156 2.08 -1.22 -10.12
N LEU A 157 3.08 -0.35 -10.04
CA LEU A 157 3.22 0.78 -10.95
C LEU A 157 3.39 0.30 -12.40
N LEU A 158 4.21 -0.72 -12.64
CA LEU A 158 4.40 -1.31 -13.98
C LEU A 158 3.10 -1.84 -14.57
N LYS A 159 2.28 -2.54 -13.77
CA LYS A 159 0.97 -3.04 -14.21
C LYS A 159 -0.03 -1.93 -14.50
N LEU A 160 0.07 -0.80 -13.77
CA LEU A 160 -0.86 0.32 -13.90
C LEU A 160 -0.48 1.25 -15.06
N ASP A 161 0.78 1.67 -15.11
CA ASP A 161 1.34 2.57 -16.13
C ASP A 161 2.86 2.30 -16.30
N PRO A 162 3.25 1.56 -17.36
CA PRO A 162 4.66 1.27 -17.64
C PRO A 162 5.54 2.51 -17.88
N THR A 163 4.95 3.61 -18.37
CA THR A 163 5.67 4.86 -18.63
C THR A 163 5.96 5.57 -17.32
N PHE A 164 4.94 5.75 -16.48
CA PHE A 164 5.11 6.32 -15.15
C PHE A 164 6.05 5.47 -14.29
N HIS A 165 5.92 4.14 -14.32
CA HIS A 165 6.84 3.23 -13.64
C HIS A 165 8.30 3.54 -14.00
N ARG A 166 8.63 3.66 -15.29
CA ARG A 166 10.00 3.96 -15.73
C ARG A 166 10.47 5.33 -15.23
N GLN A 167 9.65 6.37 -15.36
CA GLN A 167 9.97 7.70 -14.86
C GLN A 167 10.23 7.69 -13.35
N PHE A 168 9.36 7.00 -12.61
CA PHE A 168 9.42 6.85 -11.17
C PHE A 168 10.70 6.12 -10.73
N THR A 169 10.96 4.94 -11.27
CA THR A 169 12.15 4.16 -10.88
C THR A 169 13.44 4.89 -11.25
N THR A 170 13.53 5.49 -12.44
CA THR A 170 14.75 6.22 -12.86
C THR A 170 14.99 7.46 -12.00
N ALA A 171 13.94 8.22 -11.64
CA ALA A 171 14.09 9.40 -10.79
C ALA A 171 14.62 9.02 -9.39
N PHE A 172 14.04 7.99 -8.76
CA PHE A 172 14.47 7.55 -7.44
C PHE A 172 15.84 6.86 -7.47
N GLU A 173 16.14 6.04 -8.48
CA GLU A 173 17.46 5.44 -8.67
C GLU A 173 18.55 6.53 -8.75
N THR A 174 18.32 7.56 -9.57
CA THR A 174 19.22 8.72 -9.67
C THR A 174 19.40 9.37 -8.30
N ALA A 175 18.30 9.69 -7.60
CA ALA A 175 18.36 10.35 -6.31
C ALA A 175 19.10 9.50 -5.24
N PHE A 176 18.89 8.18 -5.20
CA PHE A 176 19.57 7.30 -4.26
C PHE A 176 21.06 7.10 -4.58
N SER A 177 21.43 7.06 -5.87
CA SER A 177 22.82 6.79 -6.29
C SER A 177 23.70 8.03 -6.34
N THR A 178 23.15 9.20 -6.67
CA THR A 178 23.94 10.42 -6.90
C THR A 178 23.59 11.58 -5.97
N ASN A 179 22.55 11.43 -5.13
CA ASN A 179 21.95 12.50 -4.34
C ASN A 179 21.31 13.64 -5.19
N GLU A 180 21.13 13.45 -6.50
CA GLU A 180 20.46 14.44 -7.36
C GLU A 180 18.92 14.31 -7.27
N THR A 181 18.27 15.28 -6.62
CA THR A 181 16.85 15.21 -6.28
C THR A 181 15.92 15.88 -7.29
N ALA A 182 16.47 16.60 -8.28
CA ALA A 182 15.69 17.43 -9.20
C ALA A 182 14.62 16.65 -9.98
N ALA A 183 14.92 15.40 -10.37
CA ALA A 183 13.97 14.54 -11.07
C ALA A 183 12.82 14.10 -10.16
N VAL A 184 13.11 13.72 -8.92
CA VAL A 184 12.11 13.31 -7.92
C VAL A 184 11.20 14.49 -7.54
N ILE A 185 11.76 15.69 -7.40
CA ILE A 185 10.99 16.91 -7.13
C ILE A 185 10.00 17.19 -8.26
N ARG A 186 10.45 17.17 -9.52
CA ARG A 186 9.57 17.38 -10.68
C ARG A 186 8.48 16.32 -10.77
N LEU A 187 8.85 15.05 -10.60
CA LEU A 187 7.90 13.95 -10.59
C LEU A 187 6.83 14.14 -9.50
N SER A 188 7.23 14.55 -8.30
CA SER A 188 6.30 14.83 -7.21
C SER A 188 5.33 15.96 -7.56
N GLN A 189 5.83 17.03 -8.17
CA GLN A 189 5.00 18.14 -8.65
C GLN A 189 4.01 17.72 -9.74
N ASP A 190 4.44 16.86 -10.67
CA ASP A 190 3.59 16.32 -11.73
C ASP A 190 2.46 15.46 -11.15
N VAL A 191 2.78 14.57 -10.20
CA VAL A 191 1.81 13.70 -9.53
C VAL A 191 0.78 14.49 -8.72
N LEU A 192 1.18 15.57 -8.05
CA LEU A 192 0.26 16.39 -7.26
C LEU A 192 -0.58 17.36 -8.10
N ARG A 193 -0.15 17.67 -9.34
CA ARG A 193 -0.80 18.69 -10.19
C ARG A 193 -2.30 18.48 -10.42
N PRO A 194 -2.79 17.27 -10.71
CA PRO A 194 -4.23 17.02 -10.89
C PRO A 194 -5.06 17.36 -9.64
N ASP A 195 -4.42 17.38 -8.46
CA ASP A 195 -5.07 17.58 -7.18
C ASP A 195 -4.85 19.00 -6.64
N GLY A 196 -4.38 19.93 -7.48
CA GLY A 196 -4.11 21.32 -7.13
C GLY A 196 -2.66 21.60 -6.73
N GLY A 197 -1.73 20.66 -6.97
CA GLY A 197 -0.30 20.82 -6.69
C GLY A 197 0.05 20.63 -5.22
N GLY A 198 1.21 21.17 -4.82
CA GLY A 198 1.68 21.13 -3.43
C GLY A 198 0.71 21.80 -2.47
N LEU A 199 0.75 21.41 -1.20
CA LEU A 199 -0.10 21.94 -0.13
C LEU A 199 0.75 22.13 1.13
N PHE A 200 0.76 23.36 1.64
CA PHE A 200 1.36 23.71 2.92
C PHE A 200 0.54 24.82 3.56
N ASP A 201 0.44 25.95 2.86
CA ASP A 201 -0.39 27.07 3.30
C ASP A 201 -1.86 26.67 3.37
N GLY A 202 -2.51 27.05 4.47
CA GLY A 202 -3.90 26.70 4.76
C GLY A 202 -4.16 25.24 5.21
N TYR A 203 -3.15 24.36 5.24
CA TYR A 203 -3.34 23.00 5.75
C TYR A 203 -3.57 23.01 7.26
N ARG A 204 -4.62 22.32 7.72
CA ARG A 204 -4.96 22.20 9.15
C ARG A 204 -5.38 20.77 9.49
N ARG A 205 -4.96 20.32 10.66
CA ARG A 205 -5.50 19.13 11.33
C ARG A 205 -5.84 19.47 12.76
N GLU A 206 -6.88 18.84 13.27
CA GLU A 206 -7.25 18.92 14.67
C GLU A 206 -6.82 17.64 15.39
N ALA A 207 -6.29 17.80 16.60
CA ALA A 207 -6.06 16.65 17.47
C ALA A 207 -7.42 16.11 17.95
N PRO A 208 -7.56 14.78 18.17
CA PRO A 208 -8.75 14.21 18.76
C PRO A 208 -9.08 14.88 20.11
N GLU A 209 -10.35 15.10 20.39
CA GLU A 209 -10.83 15.80 21.59
C GLU A 209 -10.31 15.16 22.90
N GLY A 210 -10.17 13.83 22.92
CA GLY A 210 -9.68 13.07 24.06
C GLY A 210 -8.15 13.14 24.32
N TRP A 211 -7.37 13.84 23.49
CA TRP A 211 -5.90 13.96 23.68
C TRP A 211 -5.49 15.07 24.65
N ARG A 212 -6.46 15.71 25.32
CA ARG A 212 -6.21 16.71 26.34
C ARG A 212 -6.01 16.05 27.70
N MET A 213 -4.79 16.10 28.22
CA MET A 213 -4.51 15.75 29.62
C MET A 213 -4.51 16.99 30.52
N PRO A 214 -4.88 16.87 31.81
CA PRO A 214 -4.66 17.93 32.78
C PRO A 214 -3.16 18.19 32.96
N ALA A 215 -2.77 19.46 33.16
CA ALA A 215 -1.41 19.83 33.50
C ALA A 215 -1.08 19.35 34.93
N SER A 216 0.10 18.75 35.10
CA SER A 216 0.66 18.31 36.39
C SER A 216 1.28 19.45 37.17
#